data_AF-A0A535KKR0-F1
#
_entry.id   AF-A0A535KKR0-F1
#
_cell.length_a   1.000
_cell.length_b   1.000
_cell.length_c   1.000
_cell.angle_alpha   90.00
_cell.angle_beta   90.00
_cell.angle_gamma   90.00
#
_symmetry.space_group_name_H-M   'P 1'
#
loop_
_entity.id
_entity.type
_entity.pdbx_description
1 polymer ?
#
loop_
_entity_poly.entity_id
_entity_poly.type
_entity_poly.pdbx_seq_one_letter_code
_entity_poly.pdbx_strand_id
1 'polypeptide(L)'
;MAITGKAAEDILERIFQPTTKPSARDQAEETLRHPKRIVYVAMSNKSFYWRAHIQKFVLDSGLVPVSPFMLFDYYLMHTVSKEVVREAMNNLLARSDEVWVFGRLSLGVKVQVGIAKRMSKAVRYFDISDLPVAVMPISEETAQEELRD
;
A
#
# COMPACT_ATOMS: atom_id res chain seq x y z
N MET A 1 -13.05 -19.34 46.17
CA MET A 1 -14.25 -18.55 45.80
C MET A 1 -14.72 -19.10 44.46
N ALA A 2 -15.82 -19.85 44.44
CA ALA A 2 -16.34 -20.45 43.20
C ALA A 2 -17.02 -19.35 42.37
N ILE A 3 -16.55 -19.16 41.15
CA ILE A 3 -17.18 -18.26 40.19
C ILE A 3 -18.54 -18.89 39.87
N THR A 4 -19.64 -18.20 40.18
CA THR A 4 -20.99 -18.69 39.90
C THR A 4 -21.18 -18.77 38.38
N GLY A 5 -21.90 -19.78 37.88
CA GLY A 5 -22.08 -20.00 36.42
C GLY A 5 -22.54 -18.77 35.65
N LYS A 6 -23.37 -17.94 36.29
CA LYS A 6 -23.84 -16.65 35.77
C LYS A 6 -22.73 -15.62 35.56
N ALA A 7 -21.76 -15.52 36.48
CA ALA A 7 -20.64 -14.61 36.33
C ALA A 7 -19.69 -15.03 35.19
N ALA A 8 -19.59 -16.34 34.91
CA ALA A 8 -18.84 -16.83 33.76
C ALA A 8 -19.57 -16.52 32.45
N GLU A 9 -20.89 -16.73 32.40
CA GLU A 9 -21.74 -16.39 31.25
C GLU A 9 -21.71 -14.89 30.93
N ASP A 10 -21.82 -14.02 31.95
CA ASP A 10 -21.76 -12.55 31.77
C ASP A 10 -20.39 -12.08 31.23
N ILE A 11 -19.30 -12.75 31.63
CA ILE A 11 -17.96 -12.48 31.10
C ILE A 11 -17.84 -12.92 29.65
N LEU A 12 -18.33 -14.12 29.33
CA LEU A 12 -18.32 -14.64 27.96
C LEU A 12 -19.16 -13.74 27.04
N GLU A 13 -20.32 -13.30 27.49
CA GLU A 13 -21.19 -12.41 26.72
C GLU A 13 -20.51 -11.06 26.42
N ARG A 14 -19.75 -10.50 27.36
CA ARG A 14 -18.95 -9.27 27.12
C ARG A 14 -17.75 -9.49 26.18
N ILE A 15 -17.16 -10.69 26.19
CA ILE A 15 -16.04 -11.04 25.30
C ILE A 15 -16.54 -11.27 23.87
N PHE A 16 -17.69 -11.90 23.71
CA PHE A 16 -18.27 -12.24 22.40
C PHE A 16 -19.27 -11.21 21.87
N GLN A 17 -19.48 -10.11 22.60
CA GLN A 17 -20.23 -8.97 22.07
C GLN A 17 -19.57 -8.51 20.76
N PRO A 18 -20.35 -8.28 19.69
CA PRO A 18 -19.82 -7.79 18.43
C PRO A 18 -18.99 -6.54 18.71
N THR A 19 -17.69 -6.62 18.44
CA THR A 19 -16.77 -5.53 18.75
C THR A 19 -17.21 -4.30 17.99
N THR A 20 -17.43 -3.20 18.72
CA THR A 20 -17.54 -1.88 18.12
C THR A 20 -16.27 -1.65 17.29
N LYS A 21 -16.41 -1.03 16.12
CA LYS A 21 -15.26 -0.70 15.27
C LYS A 21 -14.18 -0.02 16.14
N PRO A 22 -12.89 -0.41 16.02
CA PRO A 22 -11.82 0.13 16.85
C PRO A 22 -11.82 1.66 16.80
N SER A 23 -11.71 2.32 17.95
CA SER A 23 -11.59 3.78 17.99
C SER A 23 -10.29 4.24 17.33
N ALA A 24 -10.19 5.53 16.99
CA ALA A 24 -8.95 6.09 16.45
C ALA A 24 -7.75 5.87 17.40
N ARG A 25 -7.99 5.88 18.72
CA ARG A 25 -6.97 5.59 19.73
C ARG A 25 -6.54 4.13 19.68
N ASP A 26 -7.49 3.19 19.59
CA ASP A 26 -7.18 1.75 19.53
C ASP A 26 -6.34 1.43 18.29
N GLN A 27 -6.67 2.04 17.14
CA GLN A 27 -5.91 1.88 15.90
C GLN A 27 -4.48 2.43 16.01
N ALA A 28 -4.30 3.56 16.69
CA ALA A 28 -2.98 4.14 16.94
C ALA A 28 -2.14 3.24 17.86
N GLU A 29 -2.72 2.76 18.97
CA GLU A 29 -2.06 1.85 19.91
C GLU A 29 -1.65 0.53 19.22
N GLU A 30 -2.53 -0.05 18.39
CA GLU A 30 -2.23 -1.23 17.59
C GLU A 30 -1.05 -0.99 16.65
N THR A 31 -1.01 0.16 15.97
CA THR A 31 0.08 0.54 15.07
C THR A 31 1.42 0.64 15.81
N LEU A 32 1.42 1.22 17.02
CA LEU A 32 2.64 1.37 17.83
C LEU A 32 3.15 0.04 18.39
N ARG A 33 2.23 -0.89 18.73
CA ARG A 33 2.57 -2.24 19.21
C ARG A 33 3.07 -3.13 18.08
N HIS A 34 2.48 -2.98 16.89
CA HIS A 34 2.71 -3.85 15.74
C HIS A 34 3.00 -3.02 14.49
N PRO A 35 4.14 -2.28 14.45
CA PRO A 35 4.48 -1.45 13.31
C PRO A 35 4.60 -2.31 12.05
N LYS A 36 3.89 -1.89 11.01
CA LYS A 36 3.93 -2.57 9.71
C LYS A 36 5.22 -2.23 8.99
N ARG A 37 5.74 -3.21 8.25
CA ARG A 37 6.94 -3.04 7.44
C ARG A 37 6.65 -2.15 6.23
N ILE A 38 7.64 -1.35 5.87
CA ILE A 38 7.60 -0.41 4.76
C ILE A 38 8.17 -1.09 3.51
N VAL A 39 7.43 -1.01 2.41
CA VAL A 39 7.83 -1.55 1.11
C VAL A 39 8.06 -0.40 0.14
N TYR A 40 9.27 -0.31 -0.42
CA TYR A 40 9.52 0.55 -1.56
C TYR A 40 8.94 -0.09 -2.83
N VAL A 41 8.00 0.58 -3.46
CA VAL A 41 7.34 0.13 -4.69
C VAL A 41 8.11 0.67 -5.90
N ALA A 42 8.81 -0.22 -6.59
CA ALA A 42 9.55 0.08 -7.80
C ALA A 42 8.75 -0.37 -9.04
N MET A 43 8.48 0.57 -9.96
CA MET A 43 7.82 0.26 -11.23
C MET A 43 8.28 1.21 -12.34
N SER A 44 8.10 0.79 -13.59
CA SER A 44 8.34 1.69 -14.73
C SER A 44 7.28 2.79 -14.77
N ASN A 45 7.67 3.98 -15.24
CA ASN A 45 6.71 5.04 -15.61
C ASN A 45 5.73 4.57 -16.69
N LYS A 46 6.12 3.58 -17.52
CA LYS A 46 5.22 2.94 -18.47
C LYS A 46 4.06 2.22 -17.79
N SER A 47 4.19 1.84 -16.52
CA SER A 47 3.16 1.16 -15.72
C SER A 47 2.44 2.12 -14.76
N PHE A 48 2.62 3.43 -14.90
CA PHE A 48 2.04 4.45 -14.01
C PHE A 48 0.52 4.36 -13.87
N TYR A 49 -0.17 3.90 -14.92
CA TYR A 49 -1.62 3.73 -14.91
C TYR A 49 -2.08 2.67 -13.89
N TRP A 50 -1.22 1.71 -13.53
CA TRP A 50 -1.50 0.71 -12.50
C TRP A 50 -1.20 1.16 -11.06
N ARG A 51 -0.70 2.39 -10.85
CA ARG A 51 -0.14 2.82 -9.56
C ARG A 51 -1.06 2.57 -8.36
N ALA A 52 -2.35 2.86 -8.49
CA ALA A 52 -3.33 2.71 -7.43
C ALA A 52 -3.58 1.22 -7.11
N HIS A 53 -3.74 0.38 -8.14
CA HIS A 53 -3.91 -1.07 -7.97
C HIS A 53 -2.69 -1.71 -7.30
N ILE A 54 -1.49 -1.27 -7.67
CA ILE A 54 -0.24 -1.73 -7.05
C ILE A 54 -0.17 -1.30 -5.58
N GLN A 55 -0.56 -0.07 -5.22
CA GLN A 55 -0.58 0.36 -3.82
C GLN A 55 -1.61 -0.46 -3.02
N LYS A 56 -2.81 -0.65 -3.57
CA LYS A 56 -3.85 -1.47 -2.97
C LYS A 56 -3.35 -2.87 -2.67
N PHE A 57 -2.67 -3.51 -3.63
CA PHE A 57 -2.10 -4.85 -3.44
C PHE A 57 -1.12 -4.91 -2.25
N VAL A 58 -0.27 -3.90 -2.08
CA VAL A 58 0.67 -3.85 -0.94
C VAL A 58 -0.06 -3.61 0.38
N LEU A 59 -1.07 -2.73 0.39
CA LEU A 59 -1.92 -2.48 1.57
C LEU A 59 -2.71 -3.73 1.98
N ASP A 60 -3.33 -4.42 1.02
CA ASP A 60 -4.05 -5.68 1.25
C ASP A 60 -3.11 -6.78 1.76
N SER A 61 -1.81 -6.69 1.45
CA SER A 61 -0.76 -7.58 1.99
C SER A 61 -0.34 -7.22 3.42
N GLY A 62 -0.95 -6.20 4.04
CA GLY A 62 -0.67 -5.76 5.41
C GLY A 62 0.63 -4.94 5.55
N LEU A 63 1.12 -4.35 4.47
CA LEU A 63 2.37 -3.61 4.41
C LEU A 63 2.13 -2.13 4.04
N VAL A 64 3.10 -1.27 4.35
CA VAL A 64 3.02 0.17 4.05
C VAL A 64 3.74 0.47 2.75
N PRO A 65 3.05 0.85 1.67
CA PRO A 65 3.71 1.14 0.42
C PRO A 65 4.30 2.55 0.39
N VAL A 66 5.49 2.66 -0.21
CA VAL A 66 6.17 3.92 -0.51
C VAL A 66 6.48 3.92 -2.00
N SER A 67 5.83 4.79 -2.76
CA SER A 67 5.91 4.79 -4.22
C SER A 67 6.27 6.16 -4.79
N PRO A 68 7.24 6.25 -5.73
CA PRO A 68 7.59 7.49 -6.40
C PRO A 68 6.47 8.07 -7.28
N PHE A 69 5.40 7.32 -7.52
CA PHE A 69 4.29 7.74 -8.37
C PHE A 69 3.04 8.16 -7.58
N MET A 70 3.06 7.93 -6.27
CA MET A 70 1.98 8.33 -5.35
C MET A 70 2.46 9.35 -4.31
N LEU A 71 3.77 9.46 -4.13
CA LEU A 71 4.39 10.46 -3.27
C LEU A 71 4.77 11.69 -4.08
N PHE A 72 4.41 12.85 -3.53
CA PHE A 72 4.73 14.19 -4.03
C PHE A 72 4.13 14.55 -5.39
N ASP A 73 3.10 13.86 -5.88
CA ASP A 73 2.74 13.88 -7.30
C ASP A 73 3.93 13.53 -8.21
N TYR A 74 3.67 13.05 -9.43
CA TYR A 74 4.75 12.54 -10.26
C TYR A 74 5.80 13.63 -10.57
N TYR A 75 7.02 13.44 -10.03
CA TYR A 75 8.10 14.44 -10.05
C TYR A 75 7.67 15.82 -9.53
N LEU A 76 6.71 15.88 -8.61
CA LEU A 76 6.11 17.12 -8.07
C LEU A 76 5.75 18.14 -9.15
N MET A 77 5.12 17.65 -10.22
CA MET A 77 4.64 18.48 -11.32
C MET A 77 5.75 19.26 -12.04
N HIS A 78 6.99 18.75 -12.01
CA HIS A 78 8.16 19.36 -12.64
C HIS A 78 8.54 20.75 -12.10
N THR A 79 8.01 21.12 -10.94
CA THR A 79 8.36 22.37 -10.24
C THR A 79 9.69 22.25 -9.49
N VAL A 80 10.19 21.02 -9.32
CA VAL A 80 11.47 20.69 -8.67
C VAL A 80 12.32 19.86 -9.62
N SER A 81 13.65 20.00 -9.51
CA SER A 81 14.59 19.24 -10.34
C SER A 81 14.43 17.73 -10.11
N LYS A 82 14.65 16.95 -11.18
CA LYS A 82 14.52 15.49 -11.13
C LYS A 82 15.53 14.88 -10.18
N GLU A 83 16.68 15.50 -10.03
CA GLU A 83 17.80 15.08 -9.18
C GLU A 83 17.38 15.08 -7.71
N VAL A 84 16.77 16.17 -7.24
CA VAL A 84 16.27 16.30 -5.86
C VAL A 84 15.18 15.28 -5.57
N VAL A 85 14.22 15.11 -6.49
CA VAL A 85 13.16 14.10 -6.32
C VAL A 85 13.74 12.69 -6.29
N ARG A 86 14.71 12.37 -7.16
CA ARG A 86 15.39 11.07 -7.17
C ARG A 86 16.15 10.82 -5.87
N GLU A 87 16.82 11.83 -5.33
CA GLU A 87 17.52 11.72 -4.05
C GLU A 87 16.54 11.44 -2.91
N ALA A 88 15.42 12.18 -2.85
CA ALA A 88 14.36 11.92 -1.87
C ALA A 88 13.81 10.49 -1.98
N MET A 89 13.57 10.02 -3.21
CA MET A 89 13.11 8.65 -3.45
C MET A 89 14.13 7.58 -3.07
N ASN A 90 15.42 7.81 -3.35
CA ASN A 90 16.49 6.90 -2.93
C ASN A 90 16.61 6.83 -1.40
N ASN A 91 16.42 7.97 -0.73
CA ASN A 91 16.39 8.06 0.73
C ASN A 91 15.23 7.27 1.33
N LEU A 92 14.06 7.28 0.68
CA LEU A 92 12.91 6.47 1.09
C LEU A 92 13.14 4.98 0.84
N LEU A 93 13.73 4.61 -0.31
CA LEU A 93 14.15 3.23 -0.58
C LEU A 93 15.11 2.74 0.51
N ALA A 94 16.10 3.55 0.86
CA ALA A 94 17.08 3.23 1.89
C ALA A 94 16.44 2.96 3.27
N ARG A 95 15.34 3.64 3.60
CA ARG A 95 14.59 3.47 4.85
C ARG A 95 13.54 2.36 4.82
N SER A 96 13.16 1.89 3.64
CA SER A 96 12.15 0.83 3.50
C SER A 96 12.73 -0.54 3.90
N ASP A 97 11.90 -1.44 4.43
CA ASP A 97 12.31 -2.78 4.84
C ASP A 97 12.55 -3.73 3.66
N GLU A 98 11.76 -3.59 2.59
CA GLU A 98 11.87 -4.37 1.35
C GLU A 98 11.69 -3.50 0.11
N VAL A 99 12.08 -4.05 -1.04
CA VAL A 99 11.81 -3.46 -2.36
C VAL A 99 10.99 -4.43 -3.19
N TRP A 100 9.82 -4.00 -3.66
CA TRP A 100 8.94 -4.80 -4.48
C TRP A 100 8.87 -4.20 -5.89
N VAL A 101 9.21 -5.00 -6.88
CA VAL A 101 9.29 -4.61 -8.29
C VAL A 101 8.07 -5.11 -9.03
N PHE A 102 7.35 -4.20 -9.68
CA PHE A 102 6.13 -4.52 -10.43
C PHE A 102 6.35 -4.32 -11.94
N GLY A 103 6.16 -5.39 -12.69
CA GLY A 103 6.32 -5.42 -14.14
C GLY A 103 7.78 -5.38 -14.61
N ARG A 104 7.97 -4.96 -15.86
CA ARG A 104 9.31 -4.95 -16.49
C ARG A 104 10.21 -3.85 -15.92
N LEU A 105 11.48 -4.19 -15.72
CA LEU A 105 12.48 -3.25 -15.21
C LEU A 105 12.84 -2.17 -16.24
N SER A 106 12.51 -0.92 -15.93
CA SER A 106 13.13 0.24 -16.59
C SER A 106 14.56 0.45 -16.11
N LEU A 107 15.34 1.31 -16.78
CA LEU A 107 16.68 1.67 -16.32
C LEU A 107 16.67 2.23 -14.89
N GLY A 108 15.71 3.10 -14.56
CA GLY A 108 15.55 3.65 -13.21
C GLY A 108 15.25 2.56 -12.17
N VAL A 109 14.39 1.60 -12.51
CA VAL A 109 14.09 0.46 -11.63
C VAL A 109 15.32 -0.43 -11.43
N LYS A 110 16.14 -0.66 -12.47
CA LYS A 110 17.41 -1.41 -12.33
C LYS A 110 18.36 -0.74 -11.33
N VAL A 111 18.45 0.59 -11.35
CA VAL A 111 19.25 1.35 -10.37
C VAL A 111 18.70 1.16 -8.95
N GLN A 112 17.39 1.25 -8.76
CA GLN A 112 16.73 1.02 -7.47
C GLN A 112 16.99 -0.39 -6.93
N VAL A 113 16.88 -1.43 -7.77
CA VAL A 113 17.24 -2.81 -7.41
C VAL A 113 18.72 -2.91 -7.04
N GLY A 114 19.61 -2.21 -7.75
CA GLY A 114 21.03 -2.16 -7.42
C GLY A 114 21.30 -1.52 -6.05
N ILE A 115 20.59 -0.45 -5.68
CA ILE A 115 20.65 0.15 -4.34
C ILE A 115 20.16 -0.86 -3.30
N ALA A 116 19.00 -1.47 -3.51
CA ALA A 116 18.40 -2.44 -2.60
C ALA A 116 19.36 -3.62 -2.30
N LYS A 117 19.98 -4.18 -3.35
CA LYS A 117 20.95 -5.26 -3.23
C LYS A 117 22.20 -4.85 -2.46
N ARG A 118 22.75 -3.65 -2.72
CA ARG A 118 23.90 -3.12 -1.96
C ARG A 118 23.60 -2.90 -0.48
N MET A 119 22.33 -2.67 -0.15
CA MET A 119 21.85 -2.53 1.22
C MET A 119 21.34 -3.85 1.83
N SER A 120 21.56 -4.99 1.16
CA SER A 120 21.09 -6.31 1.59
C SER A 120 19.58 -6.37 1.87
N LYS A 121 18.78 -5.55 1.18
CA LYS A 121 17.32 -5.56 1.32
C LYS A 121 16.72 -6.71 0.50
N ALA A 122 15.64 -7.29 1.00
CA ALA A 122 14.86 -8.26 0.23
C ALA A 122 14.24 -7.58 -1.01
N VAL A 123 14.38 -8.22 -2.16
CA VAL A 123 13.79 -7.77 -3.43
C VAL A 123 12.82 -8.82 -3.95
N ARG A 124 11.56 -8.44 -4.14
CA ARG A 124 10.51 -9.30 -4.69
C ARG A 124 10.04 -8.78 -6.05
N TYR A 125 9.59 -9.67 -6.92
CA TYR A 125 9.16 -9.34 -8.27
C TYR A 125 7.74 -9.84 -8.49
N PHE A 126 6.93 -9.00 -9.12
CA PHE A 126 5.51 -9.26 -9.38
C PHE A 126 5.22 -8.99 -10.85
N ASP A 127 4.55 -9.93 -11.49
CA ASP A 127 3.95 -9.70 -12.79
C ASP A 127 2.66 -8.88 -12.61
N ILE A 128 2.44 -7.96 -13.54
CA ILE A 128 1.28 -7.06 -13.57
C ILE A 128 0.61 -7.05 -14.95
N SER A 129 0.97 -7.99 -15.81
CA SER A 129 0.39 -8.13 -17.14
C SER A 129 -1.14 -8.35 -17.08
N ASP A 130 -1.63 -8.94 -15.97
CA ASP A 130 -3.05 -9.29 -15.75
C ASP A 130 -3.69 -8.60 -14.52
N LEU A 131 -3.17 -7.45 -14.04
CA LEU A 131 -3.91 -6.63 -13.06
C LEU A 131 -5.27 -6.20 -13.67
N PRO A 132 -6.35 -6.04 -12.88
CA PRO A 132 -7.73 -6.28 -13.32
C PRO A 132 -8.16 -5.64 -14.65
N VAL A 133 -9.08 -6.39 -15.30
CA VAL A 133 -9.05 -6.73 -16.73
C VAL A 133 -10.23 -6.17 -17.53
N ALA A 134 -11.16 -5.39 -16.97
CA ALA A 134 -12.37 -5.00 -17.69
C ALA A 134 -12.77 -3.52 -17.55
N VAL A 135 -12.54 -2.76 -18.63
CA VAL A 135 -13.38 -1.62 -19.00
C VAL A 135 -14.55 -2.21 -19.79
N MET A 136 -15.73 -2.26 -19.19
CA MET A 136 -16.93 -2.74 -19.89
C MET A 136 -17.61 -1.56 -20.57
N PRO A 137 -18.06 -1.70 -21.83
CA PRO A 137 -18.92 -0.69 -22.43
C PRO A 137 -20.20 -0.59 -21.62
N ILE A 138 -20.59 0.64 -21.29
CA ILE A 138 -21.91 0.96 -20.74
C ILE A 138 -22.78 1.52 -21.88
N SER A 139 -24.10 1.39 -21.79
CA SER A 139 -25.01 2.03 -22.73
C SER A 139 -24.99 3.56 -22.57
N GLU A 140 -25.43 4.30 -23.59
CA GLU A 140 -25.61 5.76 -23.49
C GLU A 140 -26.56 6.14 -22.35
N GLU A 141 -27.61 5.34 -22.14
CA GLU A 141 -28.56 5.48 -21.03
C GLU A 141 -27.85 5.41 -19.67
N THR A 142 -27.03 4.38 -19.43
CA THR A 142 -26.24 4.24 -18.19
C THR A 142 -25.17 5.34 -18.04
N ALA A 143 -24.67 5.89 -19.15
CA ALA A 143 -23.70 6.98 -19.12
C ALA A 143 -24.32 8.35 -18.80
N GLN A 144 -25.62 8.54 -19.05
CA GLN A 144 -26.34 9.80 -18.85
C GLN A 144 -26.96 9.93 -17.45
N GLU A 145 -27.13 8.84 -16.71
CA GLU A 145 -27.64 8.88 -15.34
C GLU A 145 -26.53 9.28 -14.35
N GLU A 146 -26.49 10.55 -13.95
CA GLU A 146 -25.90 10.91 -12.67
C GLU A 146 -26.78 10.34 -11.56
N LEU A 147 -26.26 9.35 -10.82
CA LEU A 147 -26.87 8.91 -9.56
C LEU A 147 -26.93 10.13 -8.63
N ARG A 148 -28.13 10.69 -8.48
CA ARG A 148 -28.41 11.70 -7.46
C ARG A 148 -28.38 11.01 -6.10
N ASP A 149 -27.40 11.38 -5.27
CA ASP A 149 -27.45 11.14 -3.82
C ASP A 149 -28.69 11.80 -3.19
#